data_AF-A0AAD7G2I7-F1
#
_entry.id   AF-A0AAD7G2I7-F1
#
_cell.length_a   1.000
_cell.length_b   1.000
_cell.length_c   1.000
_cell.angle_alpha   90.00
_cell.angle_beta   90.00
_cell.angle_gamma   90.00
#
_symmetry.space_group_name_H-M   'P 1'
#
loop_
_entity.id
_entity.type
_entity.pdbx_description
1 polymer ?
#
loop_
_entity_poly.entity_id
_entity_poly.type
_entity_poly.pdbx_seq_one_letter_code
_entity_poly.pdbx_strand_id
1 'polypeptide(L)'
;MPPAESPFQEHLHTNYVPTDAEIDELRADLQQHEAELVRLDALICDLTARRDRIQAHVDPHRALISYPRRLPPDIIGEIFLACLPAEGYPKLNSREAPLLLGQICGLWRSIALGTPIGLGTVTVPYGIRLRNTETVPCRGSW
;
A
#
# COMPACT_ATOMS: atom_id res chain seq x y z
N MET A 1 9.98 17.57 17.77
CA MET A 1 9.42 18.88 18.17
C MET A 1 8.88 18.70 19.58
N PRO A 2 9.23 19.55 20.55
CA PRO A 2 8.66 19.46 21.89
C PRO A 2 7.13 19.65 21.83
N PRO A 3 6.37 19.05 22.76
CA PRO A 3 4.93 19.32 22.87
C PRO A 3 4.69 20.81 23.10
N ALA A 4 3.53 21.32 22.67
CA ALA A 4 3.13 22.69 22.94
C ALA A 4 3.20 22.93 24.46
N GLU A 5 3.94 23.96 24.87
CA GLU A 5 4.06 24.33 26.28
C GLU A 5 2.71 24.88 26.75
N SER A 6 2.08 24.18 27.69
CA SER A 6 0.80 24.58 28.27
C SER A 6 1.04 25.39 29.55
N PRO A 7 0.34 26.50 29.77
CA PRO A 7 0.43 27.24 31.03
C PRO A 7 -0.02 26.41 32.25
N PHE A 8 -0.73 25.30 32.04
CA PHE A 8 -1.20 24.39 33.09
C PHE A 8 -0.32 23.14 33.25
N GLN A 9 0.88 23.13 32.66
CA GLN A 9 1.76 21.95 32.62
C GLN A 9 2.06 21.36 34.01
N GLU A 10 2.19 22.19 35.04
CA GLU A 10 2.44 21.76 36.42
C GLU A 10 1.24 21.07 37.09
N HIS A 11 0.02 21.32 36.59
CA HIS A 11 -1.21 20.74 37.12
C HIS A 11 -1.63 19.46 36.39
N LEU A 12 -1.03 19.16 35.24
CA LEU A 12 -1.30 17.92 34.50
C LEU A 12 -0.93 16.69 35.34
N HIS A 13 -1.77 15.66 35.28
CA HIS A 13 -1.61 14.40 36.04
C HIS A 13 -1.65 14.55 37.57
N THR A 14 -2.25 15.64 38.08
CA THR A 14 -2.49 15.84 39.51
C THR A 14 -3.99 15.77 39.84
N ASN A 15 -4.33 15.79 41.14
CA ASN A 15 -5.73 15.95 41.60
C ASN A 15 -6.13 17.43 41.74
N TYR A 16 -5.43 18.35 41.06
CA TYR A 16 -5.76 19.77 41.08
C TYR A 16 -7.16 20.01 40.51
N VAL A 17 -7.93 20.86 41.20
CA VAL A 17 -9.27 21.28 40.77
C VAL A 17 -9.16 22.74 40.32
N PRO A 18 -9.27 23.03 39.01
CA PRO A 18 -9.21 24.39 38.52
C PRO A 18 -10.43 25.21 38.98
N THR A 19 -10.22 26.50 39.15
CA THR A 19 -11.27 27.50 39.34
C THR A 19 -12.05 27.75 38.05
N ASP A 20 -13.25 28.32 38.15
CA ASP A 20 -14.08 28.60 36.96
C ASP A 20 -13.36 29.48 35.91
N ALA A 21 -12.55 30.43 36.35
CA ALA A 21 -11.75 31.27 35.45
C ALA A 21 -10.66 30.45 34.72
N GLU A 22 -9.96 29.56 35.43
CA GLU A 22 -8.97 28.66 34.82
C GLU A 22 -9.62 27.65 33.88
N ILE A 23 -10.85 27.20 34.17
CA ILE A 23 -11.63 26.35 33.26
C ILE A 23 -11.91 27.07 31.95
N ASP A 24 -12.30 28.35 32.00
CA ASP A 24 -12.57 29.12 30.79
C ASP A 24 -11.29 29.40 29.98
N GLU A 25 -10.17 29.66 30.65
CA GLU A 25 -8.85 29.77 30.00
C GLU A 25 -8.43 28.44 29.34
N LEU A 26 -8.57 27.31 30.04
CA LEU A 26 -8.30 25.97 29.51
C LEU A 26 -9.15 25.66 28.28
N ARG A 27 -10.45 25.99 28.32
CA ARG A 27 -11.35 25.79 27.17
C ARG A 27 -10.90 26.60 25.96
N ALA A 28 -10.50 27.86 26.16
CA ALA A 28 -10.02 28.70 25.07
C ALA A 28 -8.73 28.15 24.43
N ASP A 29 -7.78 27.69 25.26
CA ASP A 29 -6.52 27.10 24.79
C ASP A 29 -6.77 25.79 24.02
N LEU A 30 -7.61 24.90 24.57
CA LEU A 30 -8.02 23.65 23.91
C LEU A 30 -8.70 23.94 22.57
N GLN A 31 -9.63 24.88 22.53
CA GLN A 31 -10.32 25.23 21.29
C GLN A 31 -9.34 25.76 20.23
N GLN A 32 -8.33 26.54 20.62
CA GLN A 32 -7.28 26.99 19.71
C GLN A 32 -6.46 25.81 19.16
N HIS A 33 -6.07 24.87 20.02
CA HIS A 33 -5.24 23.73 19.63
C HIS A 33 -6.02 22.73 18.77
N GLU A 34 -7.28 22.46 19.11
CA GLU A 34 -8.18 21.64 18.30
C GLU A 34 -8.40 22.25 16.91
N ALA A 35 -8.55 23.58 16.81
CA ALA A 35 -8.67 24.26 15.52
C ALA A 35 -7.40 24.11 14.66
N GLU A 36 -6.21 24.19 15.26
CA GLU A 36 -4.96 23.97 14.54
C GLU A 36 -4.79 22.49 14.13
N LEU A 37 -5.22 21.52 14.95
CA LEU A 37 -5.26 20.11 14.55
C LEU A 37 -6.14 19.90 13.31
N VAL A 38 -7.36 20.44 13.31
CA VAL A 38 -8.27 20.36 12.16
C VAL A 38 -7.64 20.98 10.92
N ARG A 39 -6.94 22.11 11.06
CA ARG A 39 -6.24 22.76 9.95
C ARG A 39 -5.09 21.89 9.41
N LEU A 40 -4.29 21.30 10.29
CA LEU A 40 -3.19 20.43 9.91
C LEU A 40 -3.68 19.16 9.21
N ASP A 41 -4.75 18.56 9.71
CA ASP A 41 -5.38 17.39 9.09
C ASP A 41 -5.89 17.71 7.68
N ALA A 42 -6.53 18.87 7.50
CA ALA A 42 -6.95 19.34 6.18
C ALA A 42 -5.76 19.51 5.22
N LEU A 43 -4.64 20.05 5.70
CA LEU A 43 -3.41 20.19 4.92
C LEU A 43 -2.79 18.83 4.56
N ILE A 44 -2.76 17.90 5.50
CA ILE A 44 -2.29 16.53 5.26
C ILE A 44 -3.16 15.87 4.18
N CYS A 45 -4.48 15.98 4.28
CA CYS A 45 -5.41 15.46 3.27
C CYS A 45 -5.16 16.06 1.88
N ASP A 46 -4.98 17.38 1.75
CA ASP A 46 -4.70 18.00 0.45
C ASP A 46 -3.34 17.56 -0.12
N LEU A 47 -2.29 17.57 0.71
CA LEU A 47 -0.94 17.19 0.29
C LEU A 47 -0.85 15.70 -0.11
N THR A 48 -1.53 14.83 0.62
CA THR A 48 -1.63 13.40 0.28
C THR A 48 -2.40 13.20 -1.02
N ALA A 49 -3.53 13.86 -1.21
CA ALA A 49 -4.27 13.80 -2.47
C ALA A 49 -3.43 14.30 -3.66
N ARG A 50 -2.66 15.38 -3.47
CA ARG A 50 -1.74 15.89 -4.50
C ARG A 50 -0.61 14.91 -4.80
N ARG A 51 0.01 14.33 -3.76
CA ARG A 51 1.02 13.29 -3.90
C ARG A 51 0.48 12.13 -4.72
N ASP A 52 -0.71 11.62 -4.38
CA ASP A 52 -1.29 10.45 -5.02
C ASP A 52 -1.62 10.70 -6.50
N ARG A 53 -2.09 11.90 -6.85
CA ARG A 53 -2.27 12.32 -8.25
C ARG A 53 -0.96 12.30 -9.04
N ILE A 54 0.10 12.83 -8.45
CA ILE A 54 1.43 12.83 -9.09
C ILE A 54 1.94 11.39 -9.20
N GLN A 55 1.77 10.58 -8.16
CA GLN A 55 2.19 9.18 -8.15
C GLN A 55 1.48 8.38 -9.24
N ALA A 56 0.17 8.59 -9.43
CA ALA A 56 -0.62 7.98 -10.49
C ALA A 56 -0.12 8.34 -11.90
N HIS A 57 0.53 9.51 -12.07
CA HIS A 57 1.22 9.85 -13.31
C HIS A 57 2.61 9.22 -13.39
N VAL A 58 3.39 9.24 -12.31
CA VAL A 58 4.78 8.76 -12.29
C VAL A 58 4.88 7.24 -12.47
N ASP A 59 4.02 6.46 -11.82
CA ASP A 59 4.13 4.99 -11.79
C ASP A 59 3.99 4.33 -13.16
N PRO A 60 3.00 4.68 -14.00
CA PRO A 60 2.91 4.13 -15.36
C PRO A 60 4.14 4.48 -16.21
N HIS A 61 4.69 5.69 -16.08
CA HIS A 61 5.85 6.13 -16.83
C HIS A 61 7.14 5.43 -16.35
N ARG A 62 7.31 5.25 -15.04
CA ARG A 62 8.39 4.41 -14.48
C ARG A 62 8.28 2.97 -14.97
N ALA A 63 7.07 2.44 -15.03
CA ALA A 63 6.84 1.10 -15.57
C ALA A 63 7.14 1.03 -17.08
N LEU A 64 6.89 2.08 -17.86
CA LEU A 64 7.22 2.16 -19.29
C LEU A 64 8.73 2.13 -19.54
N ILE A 65 9.50 2.87 -18.75
CA ILE A 65 10.97 2.91 -18.89
C ILE A 65 11.66 1.71 -18.25
N SER A 66 10.93 0.91 -17.46
CA SER A 66 11.49 -0.28 -16.81
C SER A 66 11.98 -1.31 -17.84
N TYR A 67 13.15 -1.87 -17.56
CA TYR A 67 13.84 -2.86 -18.39
C TYR A 67 12.98 -4.06 -18.85
N PRO A 68 12.05 -4.61 -18.03
CA PRO A 68 11.22 -5.74 -18.43
C PRO A 68 10.37 -5.51 -19.69
N ARG A 69 9.95 -4.27 -19.98
CA ARG A 69 9.18 -3.97 -21.21
C ARG A 69 10.05 -3.84 -22.46
N ARG A 70 11.38 -3.76 -22.31
CA ARG A 70 12.34 -3.58 -23.41
C ARG A 70 13.00 -4.88 -23.86
N LEU A 71 12.78 -5.98 -23.13
CA LEU A 71 13.30 -7.28 -23.51
C LEU A 71 12.51 -7.83 -24.70
N PRO A 72 13.20 -8.37 -25.72
CA PRO A 72 12.53 -9.10 -26.79
C PRO A 72 11.67 -10.23 -26.23
N PRO A 73 10.50 -10.53 -26.84
CA PRO A 73 9.64 -11.62 -26.40
C PRO A 73 10.36 -12.96 -26.28
N ASP A 74 11.33 -13.23 -27.15
CA ASP A 74 12.13 -14.46 -27.15
C ASP A 74 12.94 -14.61 -25.87
N ILE A 75 13.63 -13.54 -25.44
CA ILE A 75 14.42 -13.53 -24.20
C ILE A 75 13.52 -13.70 -22.97
N ILE A 76 12.34 -13.07 -22.98
CA ILE A 76 11.37 -13.26 -21.90
C ILE A 76 10.92 -14.72 -21.86
N GLY A 77 10.62 -15.31 -23.01
CA GLY A 77 10.30 -16.74 -23.14
C GLY A 77 11.40 -17.64 -22.58
N GLU A 78 12.66 -17.41 -22.95
CA GLU A 78 13.81 -18.16 -22.44
C GLU A 78 13.94 -18.06 -20.91
N ILE A 79 13.72 -16.89 -20.32
CA ILE A 79 13.72 -16.72 -18.86
C ILE A 79 12.63 -17.57 -18.21
N PHE A 80 11.42 -17.59 -18.79
CA PHE A 80 10.33 -18.44 -18.31
C PHE A 80 10.68 -19.93 -18.39
N LEU A 81 11.32 -20.37 -19.48
CA LEU A 81 11.77 -21.75 -19.66
C LEU A 81 12.87 -22.15 -18.68
N ALA A 82 13.82 -21.25 -18.42
CA ALA A 82 14.90 -21.47 -17.46
C ALA A 82 14.39 -21.58 -16.00
N CYS A 83 13.19 -21.06 -15.71
CA CYS A 83 12.56 -21.15 -14.40
C CYS A 83 11.73 -22.42 -14.19
N LEU A 84 11.63 -23.29 -15.20
CA LEU A 84 10.91 -24.56 -15.07
C LEU A 84 11.80 -25.62 -14.42
N PRO A 85 11.23 -26.49 -13.58
CA PRO A 85 11.98 -27.60 -13.03
C PRO A 85 12.41 -28.56 -14.16
N ALA A 86 13.63 -29.09 -14.07
CA ALA A 86 14.16 -30.07 -15.03
C ALA A 86 13.31 -31.36 -15.07
N GLU A 87 12.64 -31.69 -13.96
CA GLU A 87 11.72 -32.82 -13.83
C GLU A 87 10.47 -32.41 -13.06
N GLY A 88 9.29 -32.82 -13.53
CA GLY A 88 8.00 -32.56 -12.89
C GLY A 88 7.32 -31.26 -13.34
N TYR A 89 6.26 -30.87 -12.62
CA TYR A 89 5.44 -29.69 -12.94
C TYR A 89 5.86 -28.48 -12.09
N PRO A 90 5.82 -27.25 -12.64
CA PRO A 90 6.10 -26.05 -11.86
C PRO A 90 5.09 -25.91 -10.72
N LYS A 91 5.57 -25.48 -9.55
CA LYS A 91 4.70 -25.19 -8.41
C LYS A 91 3.90 -23.93 -8.72
N LEU A 92 2.57 -24.01 -8.53
CA LEU A 92 1.68 -22.86 -8.66
C LEU A 92 1.76 -21.98 -7.40
N ASN A 93 2.89 -21.31 -7.19
CA ASN A 93 3.10 -20.38 -6.09
C ASN A 93 3.32 -18.97 -6.64
N SER A 94 2.48 -18.02 -6.22
CA SER A 94 2.57 -16.61 -6.63
C SER A 94 3.85 -15.91 -6.17
N ARG A 95 4.60 -16.52 -5.24
CA ARG A 95 5.89 -16.03 -4.73
C ARG A 95 7.11 -16.73 -5.35
N GLU A 96 6.91 -17.70 -6.24
CA GLU A 96 8.00 -18.43 -6.91
C GLU A 96 7.90 -18.29 -8.44
N ALA A 97 9.04 -18.34 -9.13
CA ALA A 97 9.06 -18.42 -10.58
C ALA A 97 8.50 -19.79 -11.04
N PRO A 98 7.85 -19.87 -12.22
CA PRO A 98 7.64 -18.80 -13.21
C PRO A 98 6.52 -17.79 -12.88
N LEU A 99 5.60 -18.10 -11.96
CA LEU A 99 4.41 -17.25 -11.73
C LEU A 99 4.73 -15.87 -11.18
N LEU A 100 5.78 -15.73 -10.37
CA LEU A 100 6.27 -14.44 -9.88
C LEU A 100 6.64 -13.51 -11.05
N LEU A 101 7.25 -14.03 -12.11
CA LEU A 101 7.68 -13.26 -13.27
C LEU A 101 6.50 -12.75 -14.11
N GLY A 102 5.39 -13.51 -14.15
CA GLY A 102 4.14 -13.09 -14.79
C GLY A 102 3.41 -11.93 -14.10
N GLN A 103 3.87 -11.51 -12.90
CA GLN A 103 3.33 -10.37 -12.17
C GLN A 103 4.04 -9.05 -12.50
N ILE A 104 5.17 -9.09 -13.23
CA ILE A 104 5.99 -7.90 -13.54
C ILE A 104 5.21 -6.90 -14.41
N CYS A 105 4.63 -7.36 -15.52
CA CYS A 105 3.76 -6.52 -16.38
C CYS A 105 2.84 -7.38 -17.27
N GLY A 106 1.88 -6.74 -17.93
CA GLY A 106 0.95 -7.42 -18.84
C GLY A 106 1.64 -8.13 -20.01
N LEU A 107 2.75 -7.58 -20.52
CA LEU A 107 3.55 -8.19 -21.59
C LEU A 107 4.15 -9.53 -21.13
N TRP A 108 4.82 -9.56 -19.98
CA TRP A 108 5.40 -10.79 -19.42
C TRP A 108 4.33 -11.84 -19.17
N ARG A 109 3.16 -11.43 -18.66
CA ARG A 109 2.01 -12.31 -18.49
C ARG A 109 1.51 -12.88 -19.82
N SER A 110 1.38 -12.05 -20.85
CA SER A 110 0.93 -12.49 -22.17
C SER A 110 1.90 -13.49 -22.80
N ILE A 111 3.21 -13.26 -22.65
CA ILE A 111 4.25 -14.16 -23.14
C ILE A 111 4.20 -15.47 -22.34
N ALA A 112 4.12 -15.41 -21.01
CA ALA A 112 4.01 -16.62 -20.19
C ALA A 112 2.80 -17.49 -20.56
N LEU A 113 1.66 -16.89 -20.90
CA LEU A 113 0.45 -17.60 -21.33
C LEU A 113 0.53 -18.08 -22.79
N GLY A 114 1.27 -17.38 -23.65
CA GLY A 114 1.44 -17.70 -25.07
C GLY A 114 2.60 -18.65 -25.37
N THR A 115 3.58 -18.78 -24.47
CA THR A 115 4.66 -19.76 -24.59
C THR A 115 4.07 -21.16 -24.43
N PRO A 116 4.22 -22.06 -25.42
CA PRO A 116 3.61 -23.40 -25.42
C PRO A 116 4.27 -24.38 -24.44
N ILE A 117 4.80 -23.88 -23.33
CA ILE A 117 5.29 -24.67 -22.20
C ILE A 117 4.54 -24.20 -20.95
N GLY A 118 3.39 -24.86 -20.70
CA GLY A 118 3.03 -25.27 -19.34
C GLY A 118 2.32 -24.28 -18.42
N LEU A 119 1.75 -23.15 -18.88
CA LEU A 119 0.72 -22.44 -18.09
C LEU A 119 -0.71 -22.65 -18.61
N GLY A 120 -0.87 -23.28 -19.78
CA GLY A 120 -2.18 -23.59 -20.38
C GLY A 120 -2.89 -24.81 -19.80
N THR A 121 -2.17 -25.72 -19.14
CA THR A 121 -2.73 -26.89 -18.47
C THR A 121 -2.69 -26.69 -16.96
N VAL A 122 -3.54 -25.80 -16.47
CA VAL A 122 -3.86 -25.70 -15.04
C VAL A 122 -4.73 -26.91 -14.68
N THR A 123 -4.12 -28.01 -14.28
CA THR A 123 -4.87 -29.06 -13.58
C THR A 123 -5.06 -28.58 -12.15
N VAL A 124 -6.23 -28.01 -11.85
CA VAL A 124 -6.59 -27.63 -10.48
C VAL A 124 -6.75 -28.93 -9.67
N PRO A 125 -5.89 -29.25 -8.68
CA PRO A 125 -6.25 -30.30 -7.74
C PRO A 125 -7.45 -29.77 -6.96
N TYR A 126 -8.60 -30.44 -7.10
CA TYR A 126 -9.82 -30.17 -6.36
C TYR A 126 -9.49 -29.94 -4.87
N GLY A 127 -9.74 -28.72 -4.38
CA GLY A 127 -9.63 -28.42 -2.95
C GLY A 127 -9.04 -27.07 -2.58
N ILE A 128 -9.59 -25.96 -3.10
CA ILE A 128 -9.32 -24.63 -2.52
C ILE A 128 -10.63 -24.09 -1.93
N ARG A 129 -10.74 -24.13 -0.59
CA ARG A 129 -11.71 -23.29 0.14
C ARG A 129 -11.24 -21.84 -0.01
N LEU A 130 -12.02 -21.04 -0.74
CA LEU A 130 -11.86 -19.59 -0.74
C LEU A 130 -12.23 -19.08 0.66
N ARG A 131 -11.24 -18.62 1.43
CA ARG A 131 -11.51 -17.73 2.56
C ARG A 131 -11.66 -16.33 1.99
N ASN A 132 -12.88 -15.78 2.11
CA ASN A 132 -13.17 -14.39 1.78
C ASN A 132 -12.18 -13.46 2.48
N THR A 133 -11.57 -12.57 1.70
CA THR A 133 -10.89 -11.39 2.22
C THR A 133 -11.96 -10.37 2.58
N GLU A 134 -12.19 -10.17 3.88
CA GLU A 134 -12.86 -8.96 4.36
C GLU A 134 -11.96 -7.76 4.03
N THR A 135 -12.46 -6.91 3.14
CA THR A 135 -11.96 -5.56 2.96
C THR A 135 -12.28 -4.76 4.22
N VAL A 136 -11.26 -4.38 4.98
CA VAL A 136 -11.41 -3.41 6.08
C VAL A 136 -11.45 -2.02 5.46
N PRO A 137 -12.56 -1.26 5.57
CA PRO A 137 -12.56 0.15 5.21
C PRO A 137 -11.82 0.94 6.28
N CYS A 138 -11.15 2.01 5.86
CA CYS A 138 -10.59 3.03 6.74
C CYS A 138 -11.66 3.46 7.75
N ARG A 139 -11.44 3.19 9.04
CA ARG A 139 -12.31 3.65 10.12
C ARG A 139 -12.29 5.16 10.14
N GLY A 140 -13.47 5.75 9.91
CA GLY A 140 -13.78 7.10 10.34
C GLY A 140 -13.80 7.22 11.86
N SER A 141 -13.38 8.39 12.30
CA SER A 141 -13.30 8.88 13.66
C SER A 141 -14.65 8.88 14.39
N TRP A 142 -14.61 8.61 15.69
CA TRP A 142 -15.52 9.17 16.69
C TRP A 142 -14.65 9.88 17.73
#